data_AF-A0A962RML9-F1
#
_entry.id   AF-A0A962RML9-F1
#
_cell.length_a   1.000
_cell.length_b   1.000
_cell.length_c   1.000
_cell.angle_alpha   90.00
_cell.angle_beta   90.00
_cell.angle_gamma   90.00
#
_symmetry.space_group_name_H-M   'P 1'
#
loop_
_entity.id
_entity.type
_entity.pdbx_description
1 polymer ?
#
loop_
_entity_poly.entity_id
_entity_poly.type
_entity_poly.pdbx_seq_one_letter_code
_entity_poly.pdbx_strand_id
1 'polypeptide(L)'
;MNTFTDIFIRRPVLAIVVSIVIVLAGLQAWYSLDVRQYPRSENASIVVSTVYVGADAELVRGFITTPLERAIGSADGVDYIESKSLQGFSNINARLELNYDATKALAEITSKVNRVRNELPPEAQVPAISIESADSQFAAAYLSFASDILNQSEITDYLTRVVQPRLAALEGVQRAEILGARTFAMRIWLKPEQMAALGLSPNDVRQALAANNYLAAIGSTNGALVTVNLTANTDLHTVEEFEQLVVRRQDDAIVRLRDIARVELGAEDYETQVRYSGQTAVFMG
;
A
#
# COMPACT_ATOMS: atom_id res chain seq x y z
N MET A 1 -7.38 47.71 53.78
CA MET A 1 -6.94 46.80 52.70
C MET A 1 -7.70 47.17 51.46
N ASN A 2 -7.03 47.70 50.42
CA ASN A 2 -7.72 47.98 49.17
C ASN A 2 -7.99 46.65 48.46
N THR A 3 -9.26 46.34 48.24
CA THR A 3 -9.71 45.13 47.56
C THR A 3 -9.37 45.25 46.07
N PHE A 4 -9.03 44.14 45.40
CA PHE A 4 -8.67 44.09 43.97
C PHE A 4 -9.69 44.78 43.05
N THR A 5 -10.97 44.73 43.40
CA THR A 5 -12.08 45.38 42.68
C THR A 5 -12.07 46.91 42.75
N ASP A 6 -11.44 47.51 43.76
CA ASP A 6 -11.42 48.97 43.98
C ASP A 6 -10.64 49.70 42.86
N ILE A 7 -9.67 49.02 42.21
CA ILE A 7 -8.91 49.54 41.06
C ILE A 7 -9.82 49.72 39.83
N PHE A 8 -10.71 48.76 39.58
CA PHE A 8 -11.64 48.79 38.44
C PHE A 8 -12.79 49.78 38.66
N ILE A 9 -13.19 50.02 39.92
CA ILE A 9 -14.21 51.01 40.30
C ILE A 9 -13.66 52.44 40.15
N ARG A 10 -12.42 52.70 40.60
CA ARG A 10 -11.81 54.03 40.55
C ARG A 10 -11.28 54.42 39.17
N ARG A 11 -11.03 53.45 38.27
CA ARG A 11 -10.54 53.68 36.90
C ARG A 11 -11.43 52.98 35.86
N PRO A 12 -12.62 53.53 35.53
CA PRO A 12 -13.59 52.88 34.64
C PRO A 12 -13.04 52.64 33.22
N VAL A 13 -12.15 53.51 32.73
CA VAL A 13 -11.49 53.33 31.42
C VAL A 13 -10.65 52.05 31.37
N LEU A 14 -9.96 51.69 32.46
CA LEU A 14 -9.15 50.47 32.53
C LEU A 14 -10.04 49.22 32.44
N ALA A 15 -11.20 49.23 33.10
CA ALA A 15 -12.16 48.13 33.03
C ALA A 15 -12.70 47.95 31.59
N ILE A 16 -13.02 49.05 30.90
CA ILE A 16 -13.49 49.02 29.50
C ILE A 16 -12.40 48.46 28.58
N VAL A 17 -11.16 48.92 28.70
CA VAL A 17 -10.05 48.43 27.88
C VAL A 17 -9.81 46.94 28.09
N VAL A 18 -9.78 46.48 29.34
CA VAL A 18 -9.62 45.04 29.65
C VAL A 18 -10.78 44.22 29.08
N SER A 19 -12.02 44.71 29.18
CA SER A 19 -13.19 44.04 28.59
C SER A 19 -13.09 43.96 27.07
N ILE A 20 -12.68 45.04 26.39
CA ILE A 20 -12.48 45.05 24.94
C ILE A 20 -11.37 44.08 24.54
N VAL A 21 -10.25 44.04 25.28
CA VAL A 21 -9.17 43.08 25.03
C VAL A 21 -9.66 41.63 25.16
N ILE A 22 -10.48 41.33 26.17
CA ILE A 22 -11.08 39.99 26.34
C ILE A 22 -12.01 39.66 25.17
N VAL A 23 -12.85 40.61 24.74
CA VAL A 23 -13.77 40.41 23.59
C VAL A 23 -13.00 40.18 22.29
N LEU A 24 -11.96 40.97 22.03
CA LEU A 24 -11.10 40.80 20.85
C LEU A 24 -10.35 39.47 20.88
N ALA A 25 -9.82 39.07 22.03
CA ALA A 25 -9.17 37.77 22.21
C ALA A 25 -10.17 36.61 22.00
N GLY A 26 -11.41 36.76 22.50
CA GLY A 26 -12.48 35.79 22.30
C GLY A 26 -12.91 35.66 20.84
N LEU A 27 -13.03 36.79 20.13
CA LEU A 27 -13.32 36.80 18.69
C LEU A 27 -12.19 36.15 17.88
N GLN A 28 -10.92 36.46 18.19
CA GLN A 28 -9.78 35.83 17.54
C GLN A 28 -9.77 34.31 17.78
N ALA A 29 -10.02 33.87 19.02
CA ALA A 29 -10.08 32.45 19.37
C ALA A 29 -11.23 31.73 18.65
N TRP A 30 -12.39 32.39 18.50
CA TRP A 30 -13.53 31.85 17.75
C TRP A 30 -13.18 31.57 16.29
N TYR A 31 -12.44 32.46 15.63
CA TYR A 31 -12.02 32.25 14.24
C TYR A 31 -10.88 31.26 14.06
N SER A 32 -10.08 30.99 15.11
CA SER A 32 -8.95 30.06 15.04
C SER A 32 -9.25 28.65 15.57
N LEU A 33 -10.47 28.38 16.05
CA LEU A 33 -10.79 27.09 16.66
C LEU A 33 -11.14 26.05 15.59
N ASP A 34 -10.43 24.92 15.58
CA ASP A 34 -10.79 23.77 14.76
C ASP A 34 -12.12 23.17 15.21
N VAL A 35 -13.07 23.05 14.29
CA VAL A 35 -14.34 22.36 14.53
C VAL A 35 -14.15 20.87 14.27
N ARG A 36 -14.43 20.04 15.28
CA ARG A 36 -14.34 18.57 15.20
C ARG A 36 -15.65 17.93 15.67
N GLN A 37 -16.04 16.83 15.04
CA GLN A 37 -17.25 16.07 15.42
C GLN A 37 -17.06 15.30 16.73
N TYR A 38 -15.86 14.75 16.94
CA TYR A 38 -15.49 13.97 18.11
C TYR A 38 -14.16 14.48 18.72
N PRO A 39 -13.94 14.28 20.02
CA PRO A 39 -12.64 14.54 20.63
C PRO A 39 -11.59 13.61 20.01
N ARG A 40 -10.37 14.12 19.84
CA ARG A 40 -9.25 13.32 19.32
C ARG A 40 -8.99 12.15 20.28
N SER A 41 -9.01 10.93 19.75
CA SER A 41 -8.65 9.71 20.48
C SER A 41 -7.33 9.17 19.93
N GLU A 42 -6.36 8.93 20.80
CA GLU A 42 -5.08 8.30 20.43
C GLU A 42 -5.14 6.77 20.55
N ASN A 43 -6.32 6.17 20.34
CA ASN A 43 -6.46 4.73 20.26
C ASN A 43 -6.09 4.27 18.84
N ALA A 44 -4.80 4.06 18.62
CA ALA A 44 -4.24 3.66 17.33
C ALA A 44 -3.89 2.16 17.31
N SER A 45 -3.85 1.62 16.10
CA SER A 45 -3.37 0.28 15.81
C SER A 45 -2.22 0.35 14.82
N ILE A 46 -1.30 -0.60 14.90
CA ILE A 46 -0.26 -0.81 13.88
C ILE A 46 -0.66 -2.03 13.07
N VAL A 47 -0.87 -1.83 11.78
CA VAL A 47 -1.21 -2.90 10.83
C VAL A 47 0.05 -3.34 10.13
N VAL A 48 0.33 -4.64 10.22
CA VAL A 48 1.41 -5.33 9.51
C VAL A 48 0.79 -6.30 8.51
N SER A 49 0.94 -6.00 7.23
CA SER A 49 0.43 -6.81 6.12
C SER A 49 1.58 -7.46 5.37
N THR A 50 1.47 -8.76 5.11
CA THR A 50 2.50 -9.52 4.39
C THR A 50 1.85 -10.44 3.37
N VAL A 51 2.27 -10.32 2.11
CA VAL A 51 1.78 -11.16 1.00
C VAL A 51 2.74 -12.34 0.80
N TYR A 52 2.19 -13.55 0.72
CA TYR A 52 2.93 -14.78 0.41
C TYR A 52 2.18 -15.58 -0.66
N VAL A 53 2.29 -15.13 -1.91
CA VAL A 53 1.49 -15.62 -3.05
C VAL A 53 1.58 -17.14 -3.20
N GLY A 54 0.41 -17.78 -3.32
CA GLY A 54 0.29 -19.23 -3.57
C GLY A 54 0.34 -20.12 -2.33
N ALA A 55 0.62 -19.57 -1.13
CA ALA A 55 0.54 -20.31 0.12
C ALA A 55 -0.91 -20.42 0.63
N ASP A 56 -1.28 -21.57 1.21
CA ASP A 56 -2.55 -21.71 1.92
C ASP A 56 -2.54 -20.98 3.27
N ALA A 57 -3.71 -20.83 3.89
CA ALA A 57 -3.85 -20.08 5.14
C ALA A 57 -3.06 -20.69 6.32
N GLU A 58 -2.83 -22.01 6.34
CA GLU A 58 -2.09 -22.68 7.42
C GLU A 58 -0.58 -22.46 7.26
N LEU A 59 -0.06 -22.55 6.03
CA LEU A 59 1.31 -22.18 5.68
C LEU A 59 1.59 -20.71 6.02
N VAL A 60 0.68 -19.80 5.64
CA VAL A 60 0.80 -18.37 5.97
C VAL A 60 0.79 -18.19 7.49
N ARG A 61 -0.11 -18.84 8.21
CA ARG A 61 -0.17 -18.76 9.68
C ARG A 61 1.15 -19.22 10.31
N GLY A 62 1.67 -20.36 9.89
CA GLY A 62 2.86 -20.99 10.48
C GLY A 62 4.15 -20.24 10.20
N PHE A 63 4.36 -19.81 8.95
CA PHE A 63 5.64 -19.27 8.47
C PHE A 63 5.69 -17.75 8.36
N ILE A 64 4.54 -17.06 8.37
CA ILE A 64 4.47 -15.60 8.28
C ILE A 64 3.84 -15.01 9.53
N THR A 65 2.59 -15.37 9.82
CA THR A 65 1.80 -14.71 10.87
C THR A 65 2.38 -14.97 12.26
N THR A 66 2.65 -16.23 12.61
CA THR A 66 3.10 -16.62 13.96
C THR A 66 4.49 -16.05 14.31
N PRO A 67 5.52 -16.09 13.43
CA PRO A 67 6.82 -15.46 13.72
C PRO A 67 6.71 -13.94 13.89
N LEU A 68 5.92 -13.27 13.03
CA LEU A 68 5.71 -11.83 13.12
C LEU A 68 4.94 -11.45 14.38
N GLU A 69 3.87 -12.16 14.73
CA GLU A 69 3.09 -11.93 15.94
C GLU A 69 3.96 -12.04 17.20
N ARG A 70 4.80 -13.07 17.29
CA ARG A 70 5.76 -13.22 18.41
C ARG A 70 6.74 -12.05 18.51
N ALA A 71 7.22 -11.53 17.37
CA ALA A 71 8.11 -10.39 17.36
C ALA A 71 7.39 -9.09 17.76
N ILE A 72 6.20 -8.85 17.22
CA ILE A 72 5.38 -7.66 17.44
C ILE A 72 4.87 -7.60 18.88
N GLY A 73 4.44 -8.74 19.46
CA GLY A 73 3.96 -8.80 20.84
C GLY A 73 5.03 -8.54 21.91
N SER A 74 6.30 -8.46 21.51
CA SER A 74 7.41 -8.05 22.38
C SER A 74 7.77 -6.56 22.26
N ALA A 75 6.99 -5.79 21.48
CA ALA A 75 7.15 -4.34 21.37
C ALA A 75 6.45 -3.62 22.52
N ASP A 76 7.03 -2.54 23.02
CA ASP A 76 6.43 -1.73 24.07
C ASP A 76 5.17 -1.01 23.55
N GLY A 77 4.17 -0.86 24.41
CA GLY A 77 2.94 -0.15 24.11
C GLY A 77 1.90 -0.95 23.31
N VAL A 78 2.13 -2.23 23.03
CA VAL A 78 1.12 -3.14 22.47
C VAL A 78 0.25 -3.69 23.60
N ASP A 79 -1.06 -3.46 23.52
CA ASP A 79 -2.06 -3.98 24.46
C ASP A 79 -2.44 -5.42 24.08
N TYR A 80 -2.91 -5.62 22.84
CA TYR A 80 -3.21 -6.94 22.29
C TYR A 80 -3.01 -7.00 20.78
N ILE A 81 -2.95 -8.21 20.24
CA ILE A 81 -2.77 -8.47 18.81
C ILE A 81 -3.95 -9.30 18.29
N GLU A 82 -4.48 -8.88 17.15
CA GLU A 82 -5.41 -9.65 16.35
C GLU A 82 -4.78 -10.00 15.00
N SER A 83 -4.73 -11.29 14.68
CA SER A 83 -4.12 -11.78 13.45
C SER A 83 -5.15 -12.51 12.59
N LYS A 84 -5.10 -12.28 11.28
CA LYS A 84 -5.89 -12.99 10.27
C LYS A 84 -4.98 -13.51 9.17
N SER A 85 -5.00 -14.81 8.95
CA SER A 85 -4.28 -15.48 7.86
C SER A 85 -5.30 -15.98 6.84
N LEU A 86 -5.21 -15.46 5.62
CA LEU A 86 -5.97 -15.87 4.45
C LEU A 86 -5.02 -16.56 3.47
N GLN A 87 -5.57 -17.14 2.40
CA GLN A 87 -4.75 -17.68 1.33
C GLN A 87 -3.85 -16.57 0.75
N GLY A 88 -2.54 -16.81 0.80
CA GLY A 88 -1.51 -15.90 0.32
C GLY A 88 -1.40 -14.54 1.01
N PHE A 89 -2.10 -14.31 2.13
CA PHE A 89 -2.12 -13.00 2.79
C PHE A 89 -2.19 -13.11 4.32
N SER A 90 -1.30 -12.40 5.01
CA SER A 90 -1.28 -12.26 6.46
C SER A 90 -1.57 -10.82 6.84
N ASN A 91 -2.51 -10.60 7.74
CA ASN A 91 -2.79 -9.30 8.34
C ASN A 91 -2.72 -9.39 9.86
N ILE A 92 -1.83 -8.61 10.46
CA ILE A 92 -1.65 -8.52 11.91
C ILE A 92 -2.00 -7.10 12.34
N ASN A 93 -2.93 -6.98 13.27
CA ASN A 93 -3.35 -5.73 13.86
C ASN A 93 -2.90 -5.69 15.31
N ALA A 94 -1.88 -4.89 15.62
CA ALA A 94 -1.40 -4.65 16.97
C ALA A 94 -2.11 -3.42 17.53
N ARG A 95 -2.99 -3.63 18.51
CA ARG A 95 -3.67 -2.54 19.21
C ARG A 95 -2.74 -1.96 20.27
N LEU A 96 -2.63 -0.63 20.29
CA LEU A 96 -1.79 0.05 21.26
C LEU A 96 -2.54 0.36 22.56
N GLU A 97 -1.80 0.48 23.66
CA GLU A 97 -2.31 0.99 24.92
C GLU A 97 -2.86 2.42 24.74
N LEU A 98 -3.87 2.78 25.54
CA LEU A 98 -4.51 4.09 25.42
C LEU A 98 -3.52 5.23 25.69
N ASN A 99 -3.42 6.18 24.75
CA ASN A 99 -2.47 7.32 24.77
C ASN A 99 -0.99 6.92 24.64
N TYR A 100 -0.69 5.73 24.13
CA TYR A 100 0.67 5.40 23.71
C TYR A 100 1.01 6.10 22.38
N ASP A 101 2.25 6.55 22.24
CA ASP A 101 2.72 7.23 21.03
C ASP A 101 2.83 6.25 19.85
N ALA A 102 1.90 6.37 18.90
CA ALA A 102 1.83 5.50 17.73
C ALA A 102 3.08 5.54 16.83
N THR A 103 3.78 6.68 16.78
CA THR A 103 5.02 6.80 16.00
C THR A 103 6.17 6.07 16.68
N LYS A 104 6.25 6.10 18.01
CA LYS A 104 7.20 5.27 18.77
C LYS A 104 6.91 3.79 18.60
N ALA A 105 5.65 3.38 18.74
CA ALA A 105 5.23 2.00 18.54
C ALA A 105 5.58 1.51 17.12
N LEU A 106 5.31 2.33 16.09
CA LEU A 106 5.66 2.03 14.71
C LEU A 106 7.17 1.78 14.57
N ALA A 107 8.02 2.66 15.11
CA ALA A 107 9.46 2.52 15.03
C ALA A 107 9.96 1.25 15.73
N GLU A 108 9.40 0.95 16.91
CA GLU A 108 9.75 -0.27 17.63
C GLU A 108 9.31 -1.53 16.89
N ILE A 109 8.03 -1.63 16.51
CA ILE A 109 7.48 -2.76 15.76
C ILE A 109 8.26 -2.97 14.46
N THR A 110 8.58 -1.90 13.74
CA THR A 110 9.42 -1.98 12.52
C THR A 110 10.78 -2.60 12.82
N SER A 111 11.43 -2.22 13.92
CA SER A 111 12.68 -2.83 14.36
C SER A 111 12.50 -4.32 14.71
N LYS A 112 11.44 -4.68 15.46
CA LYS A 112 11.16 -6.10 15.81
C LYS A 112 10.91 -6.95 14.57
N VAL A 113 10.07 -6.48 13.65
CA VAL A 113 9.74 -7.15 12.38
C VAL A 113 10.99 -7.33 11.52
N ASN A 114 11.83 -6.31 11.40
CA ASN A 114 13.07 -6.39 10.63
C ASN A 114 14.06 -7.42 11.20
N ARG A 115 14.09 -7.66 12.52
CA ARG A 115 14.94 -8.69 13.13
C ARG A 115 14.55 -10.11 12.73
N VAL A 116 13.25 -10.38 12.60
CA VAL A 116 12.72 -11.71 12.23
C VAL A 116 12.49 -11.85 10.72
N ARG A 117 12.77 -10.81 9.92
CA ARG A 117 12.60 -10.85 8.46
C ARG A 117 13.37 -12.00 7.80
N ASN A 118 14.53 -12.36 8.33
CA ASN A 118 15.35 -13.46 7.81
C ASN A 118 14.78 -14.85 8.14
N GLU A 119 13.79 -14.94 9.03
CA GLU A 119 13.07 -16.18 9.35
C GLU A 119 11.87 -16.40 8.42
N LEU A 120 11.47 -15.37 7.67
CA LEU A 120 10.39 -15.46 6.69
C LEU A 120 10.88 -16.16 5.41
N PRO A 121 10.02 -16.93 4.72
CA PRO A 121 10.32 -17.48 3.40
C PRO A 121 10.79 -16.39 2.43
N PRO A 122 11.82 -16.66 1.60
CA PRO A 122 12.36 -15.68 0.65
C PRO A 122 11.37 -15.28 -0.44
N GLU A 123 10.36 -16.11 -0.71
CA GLU A 123 9.29 -15.82 -1.67
C GLU A 123 8.19 -14.90 -1.10
N ALA A 124 8.18 -14.64 0.21
CA ALA A 124 7.25 -13.70 0.81
C ALA A 124 7.66 -12.25 0.53
N GLN A 125 6.68 -11.37 0.32
CA GLN A 125 6.92 -9.95 0.17
C GLN A 125 7.39 -9.33 1.50
N VAL A 126 8.06 -8.18 1.41
CA VAL A 126 8.46 -7.42 2.59
C VAL A 126 7.20 -6.98 3.35
N PRO A 127 7.11 -7.23 4.67
CA PRO A 127 5.97 -6.77 5.45
C PRO A 127 5.78 -5.25 5.32
N ALA A 128 4.58 -4.83 4.93
CA ALA A 128 4.17 -3.44 4.94
C ALA A 128 3.63 -3.09 6.33
N ILE A 129 4.13 -2.01 6.92
CA ILE A 129 3.77 -1.58 8.28
C ILE A 129 3.17 -0.18 8.19
N SER A 130 1.99 0.02 8.77
CA SER A 130 1.31 1.32 8.75
C SER A 130 0.59 1.60 10.07
N ILE A 131 0.41 2.88 10.39
CA ILE A 131 -0.41 3.32 11.53
C ILE A 131 -1.84 3.45 11.03
N GLU A 132 -2.77 2.80 11.71
CA GLU A 132 -4.20 2.96 11.52
C GLU A 132 -4.80 3.59 12.79
N SER A 133 -5.25 4.83 12.68
CA SER A 133 -5.95 5.52 13.77
C SER A 133 -7.43 5.12 13.80
N ALA A 134 -8.09 5.26 14.95
CA ALA A 134 -9.55 5.06 15.01
C ALA A 134 -10.31 5.91 13.97
N ASP A 135 -9.79 7.11 13.66
CA ASP A 135 -10.37 8.03 12.67
C ASP A 135 -10.08 7.64 11.22
N SER A 136 -9.11 6.76 10.95
CA SER A 136 -8.71 6.36 9.58
C SER A 136 -9.44 5.12 9.06
N GLN A 137 -10.36 4.54 9.85
CA GLN A 137 -11.19 3.40 9.42
C GLN A 137 -12.18 3.77 8.31
N PHE A 138 -12.54 5.06 8.20
CA PHE A 138 -13.43 5.58 7.17
C PHE A 138 -12.73 6.69 6.41
N ALA A 139 -12.89 6.69 5.08
CA ALA A 139 -12.45 7.81 4.26
C ALA A 139 -13.28 9.07 4.59
N ALA A 140 -12.64 10.24 4.57
CA ALA A 140 -13.35 11.51 4.72
C ALA A 140 -14.33 11.77 3.58
N ALA A 141 -14.03 11.26 2.38
CA ALA A 141 -14.90 11.29 1.22
C ALA A 141 -14.61 10.09 0.31
N TYR A 142 -15.64 9.57 -0.35
CA TYR A 142 -15.48 8.58 -1.42
C TYR A 142 -15.82 9.24 -2.75
N LEU A 143 -14.86 9.20 -3.68
CA LEU A 143 -15.00 9.68 -5.04
C LEU A 143 -15.23 8.47 -5.96
N SER A 144 -16.31 8.50 -6.74
CA SER A 144 -16.59 7.45 -7.72
C SER A 144 -16.18 7.90 -9.11
N PHE A 145 -15.43 7.05 -9.81
CA PHE A 145 -15.00 7.27 -11.19
C PHE A 145 -15.62 6.19 -12.09
N ALA A 146 -16.35 6.67 -13.09
CA ALA A 146 -16.94 5.85 -14.14
C ALA A 146 -16.73 6.53 -15.49
N SER A 147 -16.68 5.76 -16.56
CA SER A 147 -16.50 6.24 -17.93
C SER A 147 -17.22 5.34 -18.91
N ASP A 148 -17.81 5.92 -19.95
CA ASP A 148 -18.43 5.17 -21.05
C ASP A 148 -17.40 4.79 -22.13
N ILE A 149 -16.21 5.41 -22.12
CA ILE A 149 -15.17 5.22 -23.14
C ILE A 149 -13.93 4.49 -22.62
N LEU A 150 -13.66 4.55 -21.31
CA LEU A 150 -12.52 3.88 -20.69
C LEU A 150 -13.01 2.64 -19.94
N ASN A 151 -12.32 1.52 -20.12
CA ASN A 151 -12.52 0.34 -19.30
C ASN A 151 -11.96 0.55 -17.88
N GLN A 152 -12.29 -0.33 -16.94
CA GLN A 152 -11.89 -0.18 -15.53
C GLN A 152 -10.37 -0.18 -15.32
N SER A 153 -9.61 -0.91 -16.14
CA SER A 153 -8.15 -0.93 -16.04
C SER A 153 -7.54 0.39 -16.52
N GLU A 154 -8.08 0.97 -17.60
CA GLU A 154 -7.69 2.30 -18.08
C GLU A 154 -8.05 3.40 -17.08
N ILE A 155 -9.23 3.32 -16.46
CA ILE A 155 -9.62 4.23 -15.37
C ILE A 155 -8.62 4.10 -14.22
N THR A 156 -8.32 2.87 -13.79
CA THR A 156 -7.37 2.62 -12.70
C THR A 156 -5.99 3.19 -13.03
N ASP A 157 -5.46 2.95 -14.23
CA ASP A 157 -4.15 3.49 -14.65
C ASP A 157 -4.13 5.03 -14.60
N TYR A 158 -5.18 5.67 -15.11
CA TYR A 158 -5.30 7.13 -15.08
C TYR A 158 -5.37 7.65 -13.63
N LEU A 159 -6.15 7.00 -12.77
CA LEU A 159 -6.26 7.37 -11.37
C LEU A 159 -4.91 7.26 -10.64
N THR A 160 -4.23 6.13 -10.80
CA THR A 160 -2.92 5.87 -10.15
C THR A 160 -1.86 6.86 -10.62
N ARG A 161 -1.81 7.19 -11.92
CA ARG A 161 -0.70 8.00 -12.48
C ARG A 161 -0.94 9.50 -12.39
N VAL A 162 -2.20 9.93 -12.36
CA VAL A 162 -2.54 11.37 -12.47
C VAL A 162 -3.30 11.87 -11.26
N VAL A 163 -4.34 11.17 -10.81
CA VAL A 163 -5.27 11.67 -9.79
C VAL A 163 -4.73 11.45 -8.38
N GLN A 164 -4.29 10.23 -8.08
CA GLN A 164 -3.80 9.84 -6.76
C GLN A 164 -2.62 10.71 -6.29
N PRO A 165 -1.57 10.99 -7.10
CA PRO A 165 -0.48 11.86 -6.64
C PRO A 165 -0.92 13.30 -6.37
N ARG A 166 -1.91 13.80 -7.11
CA ARG A 166 -2.44 15.16 -6.93
C ARG A 166 -3.27 15.27 -5.65
N LEU A 167 -4.05 14.25 -5.32
CA LEU A 167 -4.82 14.22 -4.08
C LEU A 167 -3.92 14.03 -2.86
N ALA A 168 -2.95 13.12 -2.94
CA ALA A 168 -1.99 12.88 -1.87
C ALA A 168 -1.09 14.10 -1.56
N ALA A 169 -0.96 15.04 -2.50
CA ALA A 169 -0.20 16.27 -2.31
C ALA A 169 -0.98 17.39 -1.58
N LEU A 170 -2.30 17.22 -1.36
CA LEU A 170 -3.11 18.21 -0.66
C LEU A 170 -2.87 18.15 0.86
N GLU A 171 -2.83 19.33 1.49
CA GLU A 171 -2.71 19.42 2.94
C GLU A 171 -3.89 18.73 3.64
N GLY A 172 -3.60 17.87 4.61
CA GLY A 172 -4.59 17.09 5.35
C GLY A 172 -4.97 15.73 4.73
N VAL A 173 -4.54 15.43 3.50
CA VAL A 173 -4.74 14.10 2.90
C VAL A 173 -3.62 13.17 3.35
N GLN A 174 -3.96 12.16 4.16
CA GLN A 174 -2.99 11.15 4.61
C GLN A 174 -2.82 10.02 3.58
N ARG A 175 -3.92 9.61 2.94
CA ARG A 175 -3.97 8.50 2.00
C ARG A 175 -5.07 8.75 0.98
N ALA A 176 -4.81 8.33 -0.26
CA ALA A 176 -5.79 8.27 -1.34
C ALA A 176 -5.76 6.84 -1.89
N GLU A 177 -6.60 5.98 -1.33
CA GLU A 177 -6.69 4.56 -1.65
C GLU A 177 -7.65 4.34 -2.83
N ILE A 178 -7.23 3.53 -3.80
CA ILE A 178 -8.08 3.14 -4.93
C ILE A 178 -8.78 1.83 -4.57
N LEU A 179 -10.11 1.86 -4.55
CA LEU A 179 -10.96 0.73 -4.22
C LEU A 179 -11.55 0.12 -5.50
N GLY A 180 -11.47 -1.21 -5.62
CA GLY A 180 -11.85 -1.92 -6.84
C GLY A 180 -10.89 -1.67 -8.02
N ALA A 181 -9.62 -1.37 -7.71
CA ALA A 181 -8.57 -1.17 -8.69
C ALA A 181 -8.46 -2.37 -9.64
N ARG A 182 -8.28 -2.10 -10.94
CA ARG A 182 -8.02 -3.10 -11.97
C ARG A 182 -6.66 -2.84 -12.61
N THR A 183 -5.62 -2.82 -11.78
CA THR A 183 -4.22 -2.55 -12.20
C THR A 183 -3.84 -3.45 -13.37
N PHE A 184 -3.26 -2.87 -14.41
CA PHE A 184 -2.81 -3.64 -15.57
C PHE A 184 -1.75 -4.68 -15.15
N ALA A 185 -1.94 -5.90 -15.60
CA ALA A 185 -0.99 -6.98 -15.41
C ALA A 185 -0.94 -7.88 -16.65
N MET A 186 0.26 -8.37 -16.96
CA MET A 186 0.44 -9.42 -17.96
C MET A 186 -0.04 -10.75 -17.39
N ARG A 187 -1.12 -11.29 -17.95
CA ARG A 187 -1.74 -12.54 -17.52
C ARG A 187 -1.28 -13.68 -18.41
N ILE A 188 -0.69 -14.70 -17.78
CA ILE A 188 -0.21 -15.91 -18.45
C ILE A 188 -1.07 -17.10 -18.00
N TRP A 189 -2.03 -17.48 -18.83
CA TRP A 189 -2.93 -18.60 -18.57
C TRP A 189 -2.31 -19.89 -19.09
N LEU A 190 -1.72 -20.67 -18.19
CA LEU A 190 -1.09 -21.95 -18.51
C LEU A 190 -2.11 -22.96 -19.04
N LYS A 191 -1.71 -23.77 -20.02
CA LYS A 191 -2.53 -24.86 -20.61
C LYS A 191 -1.99 -26.20 -20.10
N PRO A 192 -2.59 -26.81 -19.05
CA PRO A 192 -2.00 -27.95 -18.36
C PRO A 192 -1.76 -29.16 -19.27
N GLU A 193 -2.66 -29.42 -20.21
CA GLU A 193 -2.55 -30.54 -21.16
C GLU A 193 -1.34 -30.39 -22.10
N GLN A 194 -1.11 -29.19 -22.64
CA GLN A 194 0.02 -28.91 -23.53
C GLN A 194 1.35 -28.96 -22.78
N MET A 195 1.36 -28.43 -21.55
CA MET A 195 2.52 -28.52 -20.66
C MET A 195 2.87 -29.98 -20.33
N ALA A 196 1.88 -30.79 -19.97
CA ALA A 196 2.09 -32.20 -19.65
C ALA A 196 2.62 -32.99 -20.86
N ALA A 197 2.09 -32.74 -22.07
CA ALA A 197 2.56 -33.36 -23.31
C ALA A 197 4.04 -33.04 -23.62
N LEU A 198 4.52 -31.87 -23.19
CA LEU A 198 5.90 -31.40 -23.37
C LEU A 198 6.78 -31.63 -22.13
N GLY A 199 6.27 -32.32 -21.11
CA GLY A 199 6.97 -32.60 -19.86
C GLY A 199 7.39 -31.33 -19.10
N LEU A 200 6.60 -30.26 -19.20
CA LEU A 200 6.84 -28.96 -18.58
C LEU A 200 5.99 -28.80 -17.32
N SER A 201 6.59 -28.22 -16.29
CA SER A 201 5.94 -27.84 -15.05
C SER A 201 5.69 -26.33 -14.99
N PRO A 202 4.74 -25.84 -14.18
CA PRO A 202 4.57 -24.41 -13.92
C PRO A 202 5.85 -23.75 -13.36
N ASN A 203 6.67 -24.52 -12.66
CA ASN A 203 7.95 -24.04 -12.15
C ASN A 203 8.95 -23.72 -13.28
N ASP A 204 8.98 -24.52 -14.35
CA ASP A 204 9.83 -24.23 -15.52
C ASP A 204 9.45 -22.88 -16.15
N VAL A 205 8.16 -22.57 -16.26
CA VAL A 205 7.66 -21.29 -16.77
C VAL A 205 8.08 -20.14 -15.87
N ARG A 206 7.90 -20.30 -14.55
CA ARG A 206 8.32 -19.29 -13.55
C ARG A 206 9.82 -19.00 -13.64
N GLN A 207 10.64 -20.04 -13.75
CA GLN A 207 12.10 -19.90 -13.89
C GLN A 207 12.48 -19.21 -15.21
N ALA A 208 11.82 -19.57 -16.32
CA ALA A 208 12.06 -18.93 -17.61
C ALA A 208 11.70 -17.44 -17.58
N LEU A 209 10.57 -17.06 -16.97
CA LEU A 209 10.19 -15.66 -16.79
C LEU A 209 11.21 -14.90 -15.94
N ALA A 210 11.59 -15.44 -14.78
CA ALA A 210 12.55 -14.80 -13.88
C ALA A 210 13.94 -14.62 -14.51
N ALA A 211 14.37 -15.56 -15.36
CA ALA A 211 15.67 -15.53 -16.01
C ALA A 211 15.74 -14.62 -17.24
N ASN A 212 14.60 -14.25 -17.83
CA ASN A 212 14.55 -13.52 -19.12
C ASN A 212 13.75 -12.23 -19.08
N ASN A 213 13.08 -11.90 -17.98
CA ASN A 213 12.40 -10.63 -17.77
C ASN A 213 13.01 -9.94 -16.54
N TYR A 214 14.16 -9.29 -16.74
CA TYR A 214 14.90 -8.62 -15.67
C TYR A 214 15.55 -7.34 -16.19
N LEU A 215 15.82 -6.40 -15.29
CA LEU A 215 16.53 -5.17 -15.63
C LEU A 215 18.05 -5.42 -15.59
N ALA A 216 18.70 -5.35 -16.76
CA ALA A 216 20.15 -5.49 -16.85
C ALA A 216 20.87 -4.15 -16.63
N ALA A 217 21.73 -4.10 -15.60
CA ALA A 217 22.63 -2.97 -15.38
C ALA A 217 24.02 -3.26 -15.99
N ILE A 218 24.19 -2.95 -17.28
CA ILE A 218 25.41 -3.30 -18.04
C ILE A 218 26.53 -2.26 -17.84
N GLY A 219 26.19 -1.05 -17.40
CA GLY A 219 27.16 0.01 -17.11
C GLY A 219 27.67 0.69 -18.38
N SER A 220 28.97 0.95 -18.46
CA SER A 220 29.57 1.71 -19.57
C SER A 220 30.92 1.12 -19.97
N THR A 221 31.29 1.27 -21.24
CA THR A 221 32.62 0.94 -21.74
C THR A 221 33.41 2.21 -22.08
N ASN A 222 34.72 2.18 -21.85
CA ASN A 222 35.62 3.31 -22.10
C ASN A 222 36.51 3.02 -23.31
N GLY A 223 36.42 3.87 -24.32
CA GLY A 223 37.43 4.00 -25.38
C GLY A 223 38.49 5.03 -24.99
N ALA A 224 39.49 5.21 -25.86
CA ALA A 224 40.60 6.13 -25.60
C ALA A 224 40.18 7.61 -25.49
N LEU A 225 39.04 7.99 -26.07
CA LEU A 225 38.55 9.38 -26.12
C LEU A 225 37.07 9.54 -25.75
N VAL A 226 36.33 8.44 -25.57
CA VAL A 226 34.88 8.47 -25.31
C VAL A 226 34.45 7.33 -24.40
N THR A 227 33.46 7.60 -23.54
CA THR A 227 32.73 6.61 -22.74
C THR A 227 31.37 6.38 -23.38
N VAL A 228 30.99 5.11 -23.54
CA VAL A 228 29.70 4.71 -24.10
C VAL A 228 28.92 3.93 -23.05
N ASN A 229 27.73 4.42 -22.71
CA ASN A 229 26.80 3.69 -21.85
C ASN A 229 26.20 2.51 -22.61
N LEU A 230 26.17 1.34 -22.00
CA LEU A 230 25.63 0.11 -22.56
C LEU A 230 24.23 -0.12 -22.02
N THR A 231 23.28 -0.40 -22.90
CA THR A 231 21.89 -0.74 -22.58
C THR A 231 21.56 -2.09 -23.20
N ALA A 232 20.85 -2.95 -22.47
CA ALA A 232 20.23 -4.15 -23.04
C ALA A 232 18.73 -4.15 -22.76
N ASN A 233 17.98 -4.66 -23.73
CA ASN A 233 16.55 -4.86 -23.62
C ASN A 233 16.33 -6.29 -23.10
N THR A 234 16.44 -6.46 -21.79
CA THR A 234 16.28 -7.75 -21.10
C THR A 234 14.94 -7.86 -20.36
N ASP A 235 14.10 -6.84 -20.44
CA ASP A 235 12.75 -6.80 -19.93
C ASP A 235 11.72 -6.91 -21.05
N LEU A 236 10.56 -7.52 -20.75
CA LEU A 236 9.47 -7.76 -21.69
C LEU A 236 8.31 -6.80 -21.36
N HIS A 237 7.78 -6.12 -22.38
CA HIS A 237 6.77 -5.07 -22.25
C HIS A 237 5.47 -5.37 -23.00
N THR A 238 5.53 -6.17 -24.05
CA THR A 238 4.40 -6.44 -24.95
C THR A 238 3.93 -7.89 -24.88
N VAL A 239 2.66 -8.13 -25.22
CA VAL A 239 2.10 -9.50 -25.25
C VAL A 239 2.93 -10.39 -26.17
N GLU A 240 3.34 -9.87 -27.32
CA GLU A 240 4.11 -10.58 -28.34
C GLU A 240 5.50 -10.99 -27.82
N GLU A 241 6.17 -10.13 -27.05
CA GLU A 241 7.45 -10.44 -26.43
C GLU A 241 7.33 -11.57 -25.40
N PHE A 242 6.29 -11.54 -24.56
CA PHE A 242 5.99 -12.62 -23.63
C PHE A 242 5.65 -13.92 -24.36
N GLU A 243 4.84 -13.88 -25.43
CA GLU A 243 4.51 -15.07 -26.23
C GLU A 243 5.73 -15.72 -26.88
N GLN A 244 6.72 -14.91 -27.26
CA GLN A 244 7.96 -15.37 -27.88
C GLN A 244 8.98 -15.90 -26.87
N LEU A 245 8.78 -15.71 -25.56
CA LEU A 245 9.68 -16.17 -24.52
C LEU A 245 9.94 -17.67 -24.65
N VAL A 246 11.22 -18.06 -24.66
CA VAL A 246 11.63 -19.46 -24.71
C VAL A 246 11.56 -20.05 -23.30
N VAL A 247 10.74 -21.08 -23.12
CA VAL A 247 10.58 -21.78 -21.84
C VAL A 247 11.51 -22.98 -21.75
N ARG A 248 11.70 -23.70 -22.86
CA ARG A 248 12.62 -24.83 -22.92
C ARG A 248 13.24 -24.94 -24.31
N ARG A 249 14.51 -25.36 -24.35
CA ARG A 249 15.22 -25.74 -25.55
C ARG A 249 15.81 -27.13 -25.35
N GLN A 250 15.49 -28.05 -26.24
CA GLN A 250 16.08 -29.39 -26.28
C GLN A 250 16.47 -29.69 -27.72
N ASP A 251 17.77 -29.83 -27.97
CA ASP A 251 18.34 -29.92 -29.32
C ASP A 251 17.86 -28.77 -30.22
N ASP A 252 17.22 -29.08 -31.36
CA ASP A 252 16.60 -28.11 -32.28
C ASP A 252 15.15 -27.75 -31.91
N ALA A 253 14.55 -28.42 -30.92
CA ALA A 253 13.19 -28.14 -30.49
C ALA A 253 13.16 -26.99 -29.47
N ILE A 254 12.43 -25.94 -29.81
CA ILE A 254 12.21 -24.77 -28.95
C ILE A 254 10.73 -24.73 -28.57
N VAL A 255 10.45 -24.74 -27.27
CA VAL A 255 9.11 -24.50 -26.74
C VAL A 255 9.02 -23.07 -26.26
N ARG A 256 8.09 -22.30 -26.82
CA ARG A 256 7.81 -20.93 -26.43
C ARG A 256 6.60 -20.84 -25.52
N LEU A 257 6.45 -19.71 -24.83
CA LEU A 257 5.34 -19.51 -23.90
C LEU A 257 3.97 -19.63 -24.58
N ARG A 258 3.83 -19.12 -25.81
CA ARG A 258 2.60 -19.25 -26.62
C ARG A 258 2.18 -20.70 -26.89
N ASP A 259 3.14 -21.63 -26.92
CA ASP A 259 2.90 -23.04 -27.23
C ASP A 259 2.29 -23.78 -26.02
N ILE A 260 2.35 -23.19 -24.82
CA ILE A 260 1.91 -23.80 -23.56
C ILE A 260 1.03 -22.90 -22.69
N ALA A 261 0.80 -21.65 -23.11
CA ALA A 261 -0.01 -20.69 -22.38
C ALA A 261 -0.75 -19.74 -23.34
N ARG A 262 -1.75 -19.03 -22.81
CA ARG A 262 -2.38 -17.87 -23.46
C ARG A 262 -1.94 -16.62 -22.71
N VAL A 263 -1.36 -15.66 -23.42
CA VAL A 263 -0.83 -14.43 -22.83
C VAL A 263 -1.76 -13.27 -23.21
N GLU A 264 -2.16 -12.45 -22.24
CA GLU A 264 -2.96 -11.24 -22.50
C GLU A 264 -2.66 -10.13 -21.50
N LEU A 265 -2.83 -8.88 -21.92
CA LEU A 265 -2.88 -7.75 -21.00
C LEU A 265 -4.27 -7.72 -20.35
N GLY A 266 -4.33 -7.83 -19.03
CA GLY A 266 -5.57 -7.83 -18.26
C GLY A 266 -5.41 -7.09 -16.93
N ALA A 267 -6.32 -7.34 -15.99
CA ALA A 267 -6.20 -6.88 -14.61
C ALA A 267 -5.41 -7.88 -13.74
N GLU A 268 -4.70 -7.38 -12.74
CA GLU A 268 -4.00 -8.16 -11.72
C GLU A 268 -4.98 -9.00 -10.89
N ASP A 269 -6.01 -8.34 -10.37
CA ASP A 269 -7.07 -8.93 -9.54
C ASP A 269 -8.45 -8.80 -10.22
N TYR A 270 -9.24 -9.86 -10.10
CA TYR A 270 -10.63 -9.88 -10.56
C TYR A 270 -11.67 -10.08 -9.45
N GLU A 271 -11.24 -10.39 -8.23
CA GLU A 271 -12.10 -10.79 -7.11
C GLU A 271 -12.81 -9.59 -6.47
N THR A 272 -12.21 -8.40 -6.54
CA THR A 272 -12.79 -7.18 -5.98
C THR A 272 -13.56 -6.38 -7.04
N GLN A 273 -14.81 -6.01 -6.75
CA GLN A 273 -15.62 -5.12 -7.60
C GLN A 273 -16.34 -4.07 -6.76
N VAL A 274 -16.33 -2.82 -7.23
CA VAL A 274 -17.14 -1.74 -6.66
C VAL A 274 -18.16 -1.25 -7.70
N ARG A 275 -19.35 -0.86 -7.23
CA ARG A 275 -20.44 -0.39 -8.09
C ARG A 275 -21.06 0.87 -7.50
N TYR A 276 -21.40 1.82 -8.35
CA TYR A 276 -22.17 3.00 -7.97
C TYR A 276 -23.42 3.09 -8.83
N SER A 277 -24.59 3.22 -8.20
CA SER A 277 -25.88 3.30 -8.90
C SER A 277 -26.10 2.18 -9.94
N GLY A 278 -25.63 0.97 -9.64
CA GLY A 278 -25.75 -0.22 -10.50
C GLY A 278 -24.66 -0.38 -11.57
N GLN A 279 -23.90 0.68 -11.87
CA GLN A 279 -22.81 0.66 -12.83
C GLN A 279 -21.49 0.29 -12.15
N THR A 280 -20.61 -0.41 -12.88
CA THR A 280 -19.27 -0.69 -12.36
C THR A 280 -18.45 0.60 -12.37
N ALA A 281 -17.71 0.84 -11.29
CA ALA A 281 -16.92 2.04 -11.12
C ALA A 281 -15.58 1.67 -10.47
N VAL A 282 -14.70 2.66 -10.34
CA VAL A 282 -13.51 2.60 -9.50
C VAL A 282 -13.65 3.71 -8.46
N PHE A 283 -13.43 3.40 -7.19
CA PHE A 283 -13.60 4.38 -6.11
C PHE A 283 -12.24 4.86 -5.64
N MET A 284 -12.19 6.06 -5.08
CA MET A 284 -11.04 6.56 -4.34
C MET A 284 -11.51 7.15 -3.01
N GLY A 285 -10.80 6.82 -1.92
CA GLY A 285 -11.09 7.28 -0.56
C GLY A 285 -9.85 7.61 0.25
#